data_AF-A0A7L5AS14-F1
#
_entry.id   AF-A0A7L5AS14-F1
#
_cell.length_a   1.000
_cell.length_b   1.000
_cell.length_c   1.000
_cell.angle_alpha   90.00
_cell.angle_beta   90.00
_cell.angle_gamma   90.00
#
_symmetry.space_group_name_H-M   'P 1'
#
loop_
_entity.id
_entity.type
_entity.pdbx_description
1 polymer ?
#
loop_
_entity_poly.entity_id
_entity_poly.type
_entity_poly.pdbx_seq_one_letter_code
_entity_poly.pdbx_strand_id
1 'polypeptide(L)'
;MRLRNLPRRTAALVAASALAAAAACSSPTATQAGSSAAASPSRTTYGTQTPLAGNFEASGLTATTLSFKAETGTVYADEAGVTYIEPRTDASADLTVRRALWDGTEAWSTAVAVPDDAADMHLRLSADPGIGVVSVWFAGPDETSEDEILLRNTEAMANQVTWLELETGRATSEDLAAAAFEYAGVSVRSNENFAGAIVMEDDSTTSGVLYVNADLSLTGSSWGELLSAEGDFQLSDVAQWNGTPLFTLTDKQVDTNNIVQLGPAELLIADSDSVRFIPGPTHLGLKHNEDLWLVDETGAVVEVDTGACELGENHQYPTISDTALYAGLARVTLDDHSLECLADLAPTAGAKIAGEFSDGSLLLTSTLYGADVQGTWLVPADRSEAIKLDNTFNSTEVHSDYIVQITDGAEVTFVDVYDYRDLTLPQE
;
A
#
# COMPACT_ATOMS: atom_id res chain seq x y z
N MET A 1 6.66 -45.06 35.50
CA MET A 1 6.05 -45.37 36.81
C MET A 1 5.77 -44.05 37.50
N ARG A 2 4.48 -43.72 37.70
CA ARG A 2 3.82 -42.84 38.71
C ARG A 2 4.63 -41.67 39.33
N LEU A 3 4.10 -40.48 39.60
CA LEU A 3 2.81 -39.80 39.45
C LEU A 3 3.06 -38.36 39.99
N ARG A 4 2.43 -37.37 39.35
CA ARG A 4 1.79 -36.15 39.90
C ARG A 4 2.37 -35.49 41.17
N ASN A 5 2.50 -34.16 41.12
CA ASN A 5 1.60 -33.26 41.86
C ASN A 5 1.70 -31.79 41.39
N LEU A 6 0.61 -31.30 40.78
CA LEU A 6 0.14 -29.91 40.87
C LEU A 6 -0.47 -29.69 42.26
N PRO A 7 -0.43 -28.45 42.79
CA PRO A 7 -1.62 -27.59 42.86
C PRO A 7 -1.23 -26.11 42.64
N ARG A 8 -2.09 -25.11 42.42
CA ARG A 8 -3.55 -24.94 42.47
C ARG A 8 -3.84 -23.61 41.75
N ARG A 9 -4.96 -23.58 41.01
CA ARG A 9 -5.62 -22.38 40.51
C ARG A 9 -5.95 -21.42 41.65
N THR A 10 -5.77 -20.11 41.43
CA THR A 10 -6.57 -19.08 42.08
C THR A 10 -6.99 -18.08 41.02
N ALA A 11 -8.26 -18.18 40.62
CA ALA A 11 -8.97 -17.12 39.92
C ALA A 11 -9.30 -16.02 40.94
N ALA A 12 -9.12 -14.77 40.56
CA ALA A 12 -9.72 -13.63 41.24
C ALA A 12 -10.51 -12.83 40.19
N LEU A 13 -11.83 -13.01 40.21
CA LEU A 13 -12.78 -12.05 39.67
C LEU A 13 -12.65 -10.74 40.47
N VAL A 14 -12.61 -9.60 39.79
CA VAL A 14 -13.05 -8.33 40.37
C VAL A 14 -14.19 -7.81 39.50
N ALA A 15 -15.36 -7.75 40.13
CA ALA A 15 -16.59 -7.24 39.56
C ALA A 15 -16.73 -5.73 39.80
N ALA A 16 -17.18 -5.06 38.74
CA ALA A 16 -18.13 -3.94 38.67
C ALA A 16 -18.11 -2.81 39.71
N SER A 17 -18.14 -1.57 39.20
CA SER A 17 -19.08 -0.56 39.69
C SER A 17 -19.46 0.41 38.57
N ALA A 18 -20.69 0.27 38.09
CA ALA A 18 -21.40 1.28 37.33
C ALA A 18 -21.89 2.38 38.29
N LEU A 19 -21.71 3.64 37.92
CA LEU A 19 -22.37 4.79 38.54
C LEU A 19 -23.24 5.48 37.49
N ALA A 20 -24.52 5.09 37.49
CA ALA A 20 -25.59 5.91 36.93
C ALA A 20 -26.01 6.92 38.01
N ALA A 21 -26.00 8.20 37.66
CA ALA A 21 -26.68 9.24 38.43
C ALA A 21 -27.71 9.92 37.52
N ALA A 22 -28.97 9.58 37.77
CA ALA A 22 -30.14 10.28 37.25
C ALA A 22 -30.56 11.36 38.26
N ALA A 23 -30.86 12.58 37.77
CA ALA A 23 -31.62 13.58 38.51
C ALA A 23 -32.52 14.39 37.58
N ALA A 24 -33.78 13.94 37.52
CA ALA A 24 -35.05 14.68 37.53
C ALA A 24 -35.22 16.02 36.79
N CYS A 25 -36.09 15.95 35.77
CA CYS A 25 -37.32 16.72 35.56
C CYS A 25 -37.36 18.23 35.84
N SER A 26 -37.56 19.00 34.77
CA SER A 26 -38.55 20.10 34.71
C SER A 26 -38.91 20.39 33.25
N SER A 27 -40.14 20.07 32.84
CA SER A 27 -40.76 20.63 31.61
C SER A 27 -41.42 21.95 31.97
N PRO A 28 -41.52 22.89 31.01
CA PRO A 28 -42.87 23.14 30.48
C PRO A 28 -42.92 23.46 28.97
N THR A 29 -44.00 22.94 28.37
CA THR A 29 -44.80 23.48 27.24
C THR A 29 -44.21 23.52 25.82
N ALA A 30 -44.90 22.79 24.94
CA ALA A 30 -44.74 22.75 23.49
C ALA A 30 -44.94 24.10 22.80
N THR A 31 -44.10 24.42 21.80
CA THR A 31 -44.51 25.18 20.62
C THR A 31 -43.58 24.88 19.43
N GLN A 32 -44.21 24.52 18.30
CA GLN A 32 -43.71 24.50 16.91
C GLN A 32 -42.52 23.61 16.53
N ALA A 33 -42.85 22.54 15.82
CA ALA A 33 -41.97 21.87 14.86
C ALA A 33 -41.56 22.86 13.76
N GLY A 34 -40.37 23.42 13.88
CA GLY A 34 -39.59 23.96 12.78
C GLY A 34 -38.53 22.94 12.43
N SER A 35 -38.52 22.49 11.18
CA SER A 35 -37.50 21.59 10.63
C SER A 35 -36.11 22.20 10.88
N SER A 36 -35.43 21.73 11.92
CA SER A 36 -34.01 22.00 12.12
C SER A 36 -33.28 20.99 11.25
N ALA A 37 -32.84 21.42 10.07
CA ALA A 37 -31.76 20.76 9.37
C ALA A 37 -30.64 20.57 10.40
N ALA A 38 -30.34 19.32 10.74
CA ALA A 38 -29.18 19.01 11.54
C ALA A 38 -28.00 19.59 10.77
N ALA A 39 -27.35 20.61 11.34
CA ALA A 39 -26.10 21.09 10.80
C ALA A 39 -25.15 19.89 10.80
N SER A 40 -24.74 19.45 9.61
CA SER A 40 -23.69 18.45 9.47
C SER A 40 -22.51 18.89 10.34
N PRO A 41 -21.93 18.00 11.16
CA PRO A 41 -20.77 18.36 11.97
C PRO A 41 -19.72 18.97 11.03
N SER A 42 -19.28 20.19 11.33
CA SER A 42 -18.17 20.80 10.60
C SER A 42 -16.95 19.92 10.85
N ARG A 43 -16.61 19.08 9.86
CA ARG A 43 -15.38 18.30 9.90
C ARG A 43 -14.23 19.30 9.87
N THR A 44 -13.46 19.31 10.94
CA THR A 44 -12.19 20.04 10.96
C THR A 44 -11.25 19.32 10.00
N THR A 45 -10.92 19.95 8.88
CA THR A 45 -9.85 19.49 7.99
C THR A 45 -8.57 19.40 8.80
N TYR A 46 -7.98 18.21 8.89
CA TYR A 46 -6.61 18.08 9.33
C TYR A 46 -5.74 18.21 8.09
N GLY A 47 -5.01 19.32 8.00
CA GLY A 47 -4.35 19.68 6.75
C GLY A 47 -3.96 21.14 6.68
N THR A 48 -2.72 21.41 6.28
CA THR A 48 -2.09 22.73 6.25
C THR A 48 -2.41 23.52 4.98
N GLN A 49 -3.27 23.01 4.10
CA GLN A 49 -3.54 23.63 2.81
C GLN A 49 -4.99 23.52 2.34
N THR A 50 -5.33 24.40 1.40
CA THR A 50 -6.53 24.26 0.56
C THR A 50 -6.32 23.07 -0.39
N PRO A 51 -7.32 22.18 -0.57
CA PRO A 51 -7.26 21.11 -1.56
C PRO A 51 -6.89 21.63 -2.94
N LEU A 52 -6.25 20.78 -3.76
CA LEU A 52 -6.06 21.14 -5.16
C LEU A 52 -7.43 21.38 -5.78
N ALA A 53 -7.57 22.50 -6.49
CA ALA A 53 -8.82 22.84 -7.17
C ALA A 53 -9.10 21.83 -8.28
N GLY A 54 -9.73 20.72 -7.93
CA GLY A 54 -10.48 19.85 -8.82
C GLY A 54 -11.95 20.20 -8.69
N ASN A 55 -12.72 20.12 -9.77
CA ASN A 55 -14.14 20.48 -9.78
C ASN A 55 -15.04 19.51 -8.97
N PHE A 56 -14.53 18.88 -7.91
CA PHE A 56 -15.19 17.87 -7.09
C PHE A 56 -16.46 18.37 -6.40
N GLU A 57 -16.60 19.70 -6.27
CA GLU A 57 -17.84 20.35 -5.84
C GLU A 57 -19.07 19.91 -6.66
N ALA A 58 -18.89 19.66 -7.97
CA ALA A 58 -19.98 19.19 -8.83
C ALA A 58 -20.46 17.78 -8.44
N SER A 59 -19.58 16.94 -7.90
CA SER A 59 -19.92 15.63 -7.34
C SER A 59 -20.31 15.69 -5.85
N GLY A 60 -20.45 16.89 -5.26
CA GLY A 60 -20.82 17.08 -3.85
C GLY A 60 -19.65 17.08 -2.86
N LEU A 61 -18.47 16.68 -3.31
CA LEU A 61 -17.23 16.62 -2.52
C LEU A 61 -16.63 18.02 -2.34
N THR A 62 -17.31 18.82 -1.53
CA THR A 62 -17.02 20.24 -1.31
C THR A 62 -16.06 20.50 -0.15
N ALA A 63 -15.76 19.47 0.65
CA ALA A 63 -14.82 19.53 1.76
C ALA A 63 -13.99 18.25 1.82
N THR A 64 -12.69 18.41 2.07
CA THR A 64 -11.81 17.28 2.37
C THR A 64 -11.83 16.95 3.86
N THR A 65 -11.67 15.66 4.16
CA THR A 65 -11.35 15.21 5.53
C THR A 65 -9.88 15.51 5.85
N LEU A 66 -8.99 15.22 4.89
CA LEU A 66 -7.56 15.51 4.95
C LEU A 66 -7.11 16.22 3.67
N SER A 67 -6.21 17.20 3.79
CA SER A 67 -5.50 17.78 2.64
C SER A 67 -4.12 18.28 3.03
N PHE A 68 -3.08 17.68 2.45
CA PHE A 68 -1.70 17.98 2.82
C PHE A 68 -0.72 17.79 1.66
N LYS A 69 0.50 18.30 1.86
CA LYS A 69 1.65 18.06 0.99
C LYS A 69 2.57 17.05 1.64
N ALA A 70 3.20 16.22 0.82
CA ALA A 70 4.28 15.34 1.19
C ALA A 70 5.51 15.60 0.32
N GLU A 71 6.69 15.18 0.78
CA GLU A 71 7.85 14.99 -0.10
C GLU A 71 7.45 14.09 -1.28
N THR A 72 7.96 14.39 -2.47
CA THR A 72 7.56 13.68 -3.70
C THR A 72 7.77 12.17 -3.57
N GLY A 73 6.73 11.38 -3.88
CA GLY A 73 6.82 9.92 -3.88
C GLY A 73 6.97 9.28 -2.50
N THR A 74 6.58 9.97 -1.42
CA THR A 74 6.73 9.48 -0.03
C THR A 74 5.39 9.30 0.69
N VAL A 75 4.35 8.91 -0.06
CA VAL A 75 3.00 8.69 0.48
C VAL A 75 2.69 7.20 0.41
N TYR A 76 2.19 6.66 1.52
CA TYR A 76 1.67 5.30 1.60
C TYR A 76 0.30 5.30 2.27
N ALA A 77 -0.71 4.77 1.58
CA ALA A 77 -2.08 4.66 2.08
C ALA A 77 -2.45 3.19 2.35
N ASP A 78 -3.17 2.95 3.43
CA ASP A 78 -3.73 1.64 3.81
C ASP A 78 -5.13 1.80 4.42
N GLU A 79 -5.78 0.69 4.75
CA GLU A 79 -7.16 0.69 5.26
C GLU A 79 -7.36 1.54 6.53
N ALA A 80 -6.32 1.75 7.34
CA ALA A 80 -6.41 2.52 8.58
C ALA A 80 -6.09 4.02 8.39
N GLY A 81 -5.25 4.37 7.42
CA GLY A 81 -4.86 5.75 7.21
C GLY A 81 -3.75 5.95 6.18
N VAL A 82 -3.11 7.11 6.26
CA VAL A 82 -2.03 7.52 5.36
C VAL A 82 -0.78 7.89 6.14
N THR A 83 0.35 7.32 5.73
CA THR A 83 1.69 7.64 6.21
C THR A 83 2.41 8.47 5.15
N TYR A 84 3.05 9.56 5.56
CA TYR A 84 3.74 10.46 4.64
C TYR A 84 4.90 11.20 5.30
N ILE A 85 5.78 11.79 4.50
CA ILE A 85 6.89 12.63 4.97
C ILE A 85 6.60 14.09 4.65
N GLU A 86 6.67 14.98 5.65
CA GLU A 86 6.45 16.42 5.42
C GLU A 86 7.52 17.03 4.50
N PRO A 87 7.14 17.93 3.56
CA PRO A 87 8.09 18.60 2.68
C PRO A 87 9.15 19.37 3.48
N ARG A 88 10.42 19.18 3.14
CA ARG A 88 11.53 19.87 3.79
C ARG A 88 11.95 21.10 3.00
N THR A 89 12.43 22.10 3.72
CA THR A 89 13.09 23.28 3.13
C THR A 89 14.62 23.15 3.10
N ASP A 90 15.16 22.18 3.84
CA ASP A 90 16.58 21.87 3.97
C ASP A 90 16.75 20.35 3.85
N ALA A 91 17.46 19.90 2.82
CA ALA A 91 17.63 18.48 2.52
C ALA A 91 18.46 17.73 3.60
N SER A 92 19.20 18.46 4.44
CA SER A 92 19.97 17.89 5.56
C SER A 92 19.20 17.83 6.87
N ALA A 93 18.01 18.45 6.95
CA ALA A 93 17.21 18.43 8.16
C ALA A 93 16.51 17.07 8.35
N ASP A 94 16.42 16.65 9.61
CA ASP A 94 15.64 15.48 10.03
C ASP A 94 14.25 15.47 9.35
N LEU A 95 13.88 14.31 8.84
CA LEU A 95 12.58 14.06 8.26
C LEU A 95 11.52 14.08 9.35
N THR A 96 10.32 14.58 9.02
CA THR A 96 9.13 14.38 9.86
C THR A 96 8.20 13.40 9.16
N VAL A 97 8.23 12.14 9.61
CA VAL A 97 7.31 11.11 9.14
C VAL A 97 6.05 11.18 9.99
N ARG A 98 4.89 11.19 9.35
CA ARG A 98 3.59 11.29 10.04
C ARG A 98 2.65 10.21 9.56
N ARG A 99 1.73 9.83 10.44
CA ARG A 99 0.57 9.05 10.08
C ARG A 99 -0.71 9.74 10.54
N ALA A 100 -1.64 9.90 9.61
CA ALA A 100 -2.98 10.38 9.88
C ALA A 100 -3.99 9.27 9.59
N LEU A 101 -4.99 9.13 10.45
CA LEU A 101 -6.13 8.26 10.21
C LEU A 101 -7.12 8.95 9.28
N TRP A 102 -7.96 8.17 8.60
CA TRP A 102 -8.90 8.72 7.63
C TRP A 102 -9.92 9.70 8.22
N ASP A 103 -10.16 9.68 9.53
CA ASP A 103 -11.02 10.64 10.22
C ASP A 103 -10.38 12.02 10.45
N GLY A 104 -9.11 12.21 10.08
CA GLY A 104 -8.36 13.43 10.28
C GLY A 104 -7.45 13.42 11.51
N THR A 105 -7.48 12.38 12.34
CA THR A 105 -6.69 12.34 13.58
C THR A 105 -5.24 11.98 13.28
N GLU A 106 -4.28 12.73 13.85
CA GLU A 106 -2.88 12.29 13.87
C GLU A 106 -2.73 11.05 14.76
N ALA A 107 -2.30 9.93 14.18
CA ALA A 107 -1.97 8.73 14.93
C ALA A 107 -0.62 8.89 15.64
N TRP A 108 0.39 9.36 14.89
CA TRP A 108 1.74 9.63 15.41
C TRP A 108 2.54 10.52 14.45
N SER A 109 3.62 11.10 14.98
CA SER A 109 4.65 11.82 14.23
C SER A 109 6.03 11.46 14.80
N THR A 110 6.95 11.09 13.92
CA THR A 110 8.29 10.60 14.27
C THR A 110 9.35 11.34 13.46
N ALA A 111 10.37 11.84 14.15
CA ALA A 111 11.55 12.42 13.52
C ALA A 111 12.53 11.30 13.11
N VAL A 112 13.00 11.34 11.86
CA VAL A 112 14.00 10.40 11.32
C VAL A 112 15.21 11.20 10.86
N ALA A 113 16.39 10.87 11.38
CA ALA A 113 17.62 11.56 11.00
C ALA A 113 17.99 11.27 9.54
N VAL A 114 18.42 12.30 8.83
CA VAL A 114 19.00 12.15 7.49
C VAL A 114 20.46 11.67 7.66
N PRO A 115 20.89 10.60 6.97
CA PRO A 115 22.29 10.19 6.97
C PRO A 115 23.22 11.29 6.44
N ASP A 116 24.43 11.41 6.99
CA ASP A 116 25.39 12.47 6.62
C ASP A 116 25.74 12.47 5.12
N ASP A 117 25.68 11.32 4.46
CA ASP A 117 25.97 11.10 3.04
C ASP A 117 24.74 11.22 2.12
N ALA A 118 23.56 11.47 2.68
CA ALA A 118 22.28 11.44 1.96
C ALA A 118 21.72 12.82 1.58
N ALA A 119 22.44 13.91 1.86
CA ALA A 119 21.91 15.26 1.65
C ALA A 119 21.57 15.59 0.17
N ASP A 120 22.29 14.98 -0.78
CA ASP A 120 22.06 15.17 -2.22
C ASP A 120 21.28 13.99 -2.87
N MET A 121 20.77 13.06 -2.05
CA MET A 121 20.08 11.86 -2.49
C MET A 121 18.56 12.05 -2.51
N HIS A 122 17.86 11.26 -3.32
CA HIS A 122 16.41 11.27 -3.41
C HIS A 122 15.80 10.46 -2.28
N LEU A 123 14.88 11.07 -1.55
CA LEU A 123 14.14 10.37 -0.50
C LEU A 123 13.16 9.36 -1.11
N ARG A 124 13.12 8.16 -0.55
CA ARG A 124 12.20 7.09 -0.95
C ARG A 124 11.47 6.53 0.27
N LEU A 125 10.25 6.07 0.02
CA LEU A 125 9.44 5.34 0.98
C LEU A 125 9.16 3.96 0.37
N SER A 126 9.32 2.91 1.16
CA SER A 126 8.82 1.57 0.84
C SER A 126 7.90 1.06 1.93
N ALA A 127 7.10 0.04 1.62
CA ALA A 127 6.16 -0.54 2.58
C ALA A 127 6.13 -2.06 2.50
N ASP A 128 5.93 -2.70 3.65
CA ASP A 128 5.53 -4.10 3.74
C ASP A 128 4.26 -4.18 4.59
N PRO A 129 3.08 -4.21 3.94
CA PRO A 129 1.80 -4.27 4.65
C PRO A 129 1.65 -5.55 5.49
N GLY A 130 2.30 -6.66 5.10
CA GLY A 130 2.18 -7.94 5.79
C GLY A 130 2.73 -7.92 7.22
N ILE A 131 3.71 -7.06 7.49
CA ILE A 131 4.27 -6.83 8.85
C ILE A 131 3.95 -5.44 9.39
N GLY A 132 3.17 -4.65 8.65
CA GLY A 132 2.70 -3.34 9.07
C GLY A 132 3.83 -2.31 9.24
N VAL A 133 4.76 -2.23 8.28
CA VAL A 133 5.85 -1.24 8.32
C VAL A 133 5.94 -0.40 7.06
N VAL A 134 6.47 0.82 7.24
CA VAL A 134 7.06 1.61 6.16
C VAL A 134 8.55 1.77 6.41
N SER A 135 9.34 1.78 5.35
CA SER A 135 10.77 2.04 5.39
C SER A 135 11.10 3.32 4.65
N VAL A 136 12.05 4.06 5.21
CA VAL A 136 12.58 5.31 4.70
C VAL A 136 14.04 5.10 4.36
N TRP A 137 14.40 5.47 3.14
CA TRP A 137 15.77 5.34 2.63
C TRP A 137 16.05 6.40 1.57
N PHE A 138 17.31 6.54 1.20
CA PHE A 138 17.77 7.59 0.29
C PHE A 138 18.42 6.95 -0.93
N ALA A 139 17.86 7.20 -2.11
CA ALA A 139 18.33 6.75 -3.40
C ALA A 139 19.40 7.70 -3.95
N GLY A 140 20.53 7.13 -4.37
CA GLY A 140 21.59 7.86 -5.04
C GLY A 140 21.18 8.29 -6.44
N PRO A 141 21.93 9.19 -7.08
CA PRO A 141 21.74 9.46 -8.49
C PRO A 141 21.91 8.15 -9.28
N ASP A 142 20.93 7.83 -10.14
CA ASP A 142 21.04 6.67 -11.02
C ASP A 142 22.27 6.79 -11.91
N GLU A 143 23.23 5.88 -11.74
CA GLU A 143 24.23 5.62 -12.78
C GLU A 143 23.57 4.77 -13.87
N THR A 144 22.79 5.39 -14.75
CA THR A 144 22.26 4.70 -15.93
C THR A 144 23.41 4.44 -16.89
N SER A 145 24.03 3.26 -16.82
CA SER A 145 24.82 2.73 -17.92
C SER A 145 23.85 2.03 -18.90
N GLU A 146 23.84 2.45 -20.18
CA GLU A 146 22.94 1.87 -21.21
C GLU A 146 23.22 0.37 -21.48
N ASP A 147 24.33 -0.16 -20.94
CA ASP A 147 24.79 -1.53 -21.14
C ASP A 147 24.46 -2.49 -19.97
N GLU A 148 23.94 -2.01 -18.84
CA GLU A 148 23.61 -2.85 -17.67
C GLU A 148 22.09 -2.99 -17.50
N ILE A 149 21.52 -3.96 -18.21
CA ILE A 149 20.15 -4.47 -17.99
C ILE A 149 19.97 -5.04 -16.56
N LEU A 150 21.03 -5.05 -15.73
CA LEU A 150 21.21 -6.01 -14.65
C LEU A 150 20.32 -5.82 -13.42
N LEU A 151 19.82 -4.61 -13.14
CA LEU A 151 18.97 -4.33 -11.98
C LEU A 151 18.04 -3.12 -12.22
N ARG A 152 17.40 -3.10 -13.40
CA ARG A 152 16.59 -1.95 -13.88
C ARG A 152 15.56 -1.42 -12.89
N ASN A 153 15.06 -2.27 -11.99
CA ASN A 153 14.03 -1.92 -11.02
C ASN A 153 14.60 -1.63 -9.62
N THR A 154 15.89 -1.31 -9.48
CA THR A 154 16.49 -0.96 -8.18
C THR A 154 17.32 0.30 -8.28
N GLU A 155 17.45 1.02 -7.18
CA GLU A 155 18.25 2.23 -7.06
C GLU A 155 19.41 2.01 -6.09
N ALA A 156 20.57 2.60 -6.37
CA ALA A 156 21.64 2.67 -5.38
C ALA A 156 21.14 3.40 -4.14
N MET A 157 21.50 2.96 -2.93
CA MET A 157 21.00 3.59 -1.71
C MET A 157 22.12 3.97 -0.74
N ALA A 158 21.83 4.92 0.16
CA ALA A 158 22.69 5.21 1.30
C ALA A 158 22.80 3.96 2.19
N ASN A 159 23.89 3.81 2.94
CA ASN A 159 24.12 2.67 3.83
C ASN A 159 23.25 2.70 5.10
N GLN A 160 22.06 3.27 5.05
CA GLN A 160 21.14 3.32 6.17
C GLN A 160 19.71 3.13 5.68
N VAL A 161 18.97 2.31 6.43
CA VAL A 161 17.52 2.16 6.29
C VAL A 161 16.88 2.44 7.65
N THR A 162 15.73 3.11 7.64
CA THR A 162 14.91 3.30 8.84
C THR A 162 13.53 2.76 8.59
N TRP A 163 13.06 1.79 9.38
CA TRP A 163 11.67 1.34 9.30
C TRP A 163 10.88 1.82 10.51
N LEU A 164 9.60 2.11 10.26
CA LEU A 164 8.64 2.55 11.25
C LEU A 164 7.45 1.60 11.27
N GLU A 165 7.04 1.20 12.47
CA GLU A 165 5.78 0.50 12.68
C GLU A 165 4.60 1.41 12.34
N LEU A 166 3.70 0.97 11.47
CA LEU A 166 2.50 1.70 11.10
C LEU A 166 1.58 1.95 12.30
N GLU A 167 1.49 1.01 13.24
CA GLU A 167 0.63 1.12 14.42
C GLU A 167 1.13 2.18 15.41
N THR A 168 2.44 2.24 15.67
CA THR A 168 3.00 2.99 16.80
C THR A 168 3.88 4.17 16.41
N GLY A 169 4.37 4.21 15.17
CA GLY A 169 5.38 5.16 14.70
C GLY A 169 6.77 4.90 15.27
N ARG A 170 6.99 3.78 15.98
CA ARG A 170 8.30 3.42 16.52
C ARG A 170 9.27 3.18 15.38
N ALA A 171 10.31 4.02 15.31
CA ALA A 171 11.37 3.91 14.32
C ALA A 171 12.55 3.07 14.83
N THR A 172 13.11 2.26 13.93
CA THR A 172 14.40 1.58 14.09
C THR A 172 15.26 1.91 12.89
N SER A 173 16.50 2.33 13.12
CA SER A 173 17.47 2.67 12.08
C SER A 173 18.68 1.76 12.19
N GLU A 174 19.13 1.22 11.06
CA GLU A 174 20.33 0.38 11.00
C GLU A 174 21.29 0.89 9.94
N ASP A 175 22.58 0.84 10.29
CA ASP A 175 23.69 1.02 9.35
C ASP A 175 23.93 -0.31 8.63
N LEU A 176 23.70 -0.31 7.32
CA LEU A 176 23.79 -1.46 6.45
C LEU A 176 25.24 -1.82 6.12
N ALA A 177 26.21 -0.91 6.28
CA ALA A 177 27.59 -1.16 5.83
C ALA A 177 28.23 -2.35 6.55
N ALA A 178 28.01 -2.47 7.86
CA ALA A 178 28.54 -3.58 8.66
C ALA A 178 27.88 -4.91 8.29
N ALA A 179 26.55 -4.91 8.14
CA ALA A 179 25.79 -6.10 7.76
C ALA A 179 26.10 -6.55 6.33
N ALA A 180 26.19 -5.62 5.38
CA ALA A 180 26.56 -5.89 3.99
C ALA A 180 27.95 -6.50 3.87
N PHE A 181 28.91 -6.03 4.68
CA PHE A 181 30.27 -6.57 4.70
C PHE A 181 30.31 -8.06 5.08
N GLU A 182 29.39 -8.54 5.92
CA GLU A 182 29.30 -9.98 6.26
C GLU A 182 28.98 -10.85 5.02
N TYR A 183 28.35 -10.27 4.00
CA TYR A 183 28.03 -10.91 2.72
C TYR A 183 29.01 -10.53 1.61
N ALA A 184 30.20 -10.03 1.95
CA ALA A 184 31.19 -9.52 0.98
C ALA A 184 30.68 -8.35 0.10
N GLY A 185 29.66 -7.63 0.58
CA GLY A 185 29.12 -6.46 -0.09
C GLY A 185 30.04 -5.25 -0.01
N VAL A 186 30.07 -4.48 -1.10
CA VAL A 186 30.75 -3.18 -1.19
C VAL A 186 29.76 -2.02 -1.37
N SER A 187 28.55 -2.31 -1.85
CA SER A 187 27.46 -1.35 -2.01
C SER A 187 26.10 -2.03 -1.80
N VAL A 188 25.06 -1.22 -1.70
CA VAL A 188 23.69 -1.67 -1.46
C VAL A 188 22.70 -0.95 -2.38
N ARG A 189 21.61 -1.63 -2.72
CA ARG A 189 20.53 -1.13 -3.59
C ARG A 189 19.16 -1.47 -3.00
N SER A 190 18.13 -0.71 -3.34
CA SER A 190 16.75 -0.98 -2.88
C SER A 190 15.69 -0.62 -3.93
N ASN A 191 14.42 -0.84 -3.58
CA ASN A 191 13.24 -0.58 -4.39
C ASN A 191 12.09 -0.07 -3.52
N GLU A 192 11.14 0.65 -4.12
CA GLU A 192 9.94 1.19 -3.46
C GLU A 192 9.01 0.13 -2.83
N ASN A 193 9.12 -1.13 -3.22
CA ASN A 193 8.35 -2.24 -2.66
C ASN A 193 9.18 -3.11 -1.72
N PHE A 194 10.40 -2.70 -1.34
CA PHE A 194 11.33 -3.51 -0.57
C PHE A 194 11.78 -2.81 0.72
N ALA A 195 11.48 -3.40 1.87
CA ALA A 195 11.90 -2.92 3.19
C ALA A 195 13.26 -3.52 3.58
N GLY A 196 14.29 -3.12 2.84
CA GLY A 196 15.63 -3.70 2.98
C GLY A 196 16.61 -3.20 1.95
N ALA A 197 17.66 -3.99 1.74
CA ALA A 197 18.71 -3.72 0.78
C ALA A 197 19.23 -5.01 0.11
N ILE A 198 19.40 -4.95 -1.20
CA ILE A 198 20.16 -5.93 -1.97
C ILE A 198 21.63 -5.60 -1.80
N VAL A 199 22.41 -6.59 -1.38
CA VAL A 199 23.85 -6.47 -1.16
C VAL A 199 24.59 -6.83 -2.44
N MET A 200 25.45 -5.91 -2.88
CA MET A 200 26.20 -6.03 -4.14
C MET A 200 27.68 -6.24 -3.83
N GLU A 201 28.26 -7.33 -4.35
CA GLU A 201 29.73 -7.57 -4.31
C GLU A 201 30.47 -6.65 -5.29
N ASP A 202 29.85 -6.37 -6.43
CA ASP A 202 30.25 -5.39 -7.44
C ASP A 202 28.99 -4.85 -8.14
N ASP A 203 29.17 -3.96 -9.12
CA ASP A 203 28.06 -3.30 -9.83
C ASP A 203 27.08 -4.27 -10.53
N SER A 204 27.49 -5.52 -10.75
CA SER A 204 26.75 -6.54 -11.49
C SER A 204 26.40 -7.81 -10.70
N THR A 205 26.97 -7.99 -9.50
CA THR A 205 26.92 -9.24 -8.75
C THR A 205 26.20 -9.07 -7.42
N THR A 206 25.01 -9.65 -7.30
CA THR A 206 24.30 -9.77 -6.02
C THR A 206 24.95 -10.84 -5.16
N SER A 207 25.31 -10.49 -3.93
CA SER A 207 25.95 -11.38 -2.96
C SER A 207 25.04 -11.80 -1.81
N GLY A 208 24.04 -10.98 -1.51
CA GLY A 208 23.06 -11.26 -0.47
C GLY A 208 21.95 -10.24 -0.44
N VAL A 209 21.08 -10.38 0.56
CA VAL A 209 19.96 -9.49 0.80
C VAL A 209 19.83 -9.28 2.30
N LEU A 210 19.64 -8.03 2.69
CA LEU A 210 19.29 -7.59 4.04
C LEU A 210 17.83 -7.14 4.03
N TYR A 211 17.03 -7.55 4.99
CA TYR A 211 15.60 -7.24 5.01
C TYR A 211 15.05 -7.17 6.43
N VAL A 212 13.98 -6.39 6.62
CA VAL A 212 13.23 -6.34 7.88
C VAL A 212 12.29 -7.52 7.92
N ASN A 213 12.50 -8.45 8.86
CA ASN A 213 11.66 -9.63 9.00
C ASN A 213 10.39 -9.36 9.84
N ALA A 214 9.56 -10.38 10.04
CA ALA A 214 8.33 -10.30 10.81
C ALA A 214 8.50 -10.02 12.31
N ASP A 215 9.70 -10.17 12.88
CA ASP A 215 9.98 -9.76 14.27
C ASP A 215 10.49 -8.30 14.37
N LEU A 216 10.49 -7.59 13.23
CA LEU A 216 10.92 -6.21 13.07
C LEU A 216 12.41 -6.00 13.36
N SER A 217 13.23 -7.02 13.11
CA SER A 217 14.69 -6.92 13.09
C SER A 217 15.25 -7.00 11.67
N LEU A 218 16.41 -6.37 11.49
CA LEU A 218 17.19 -6.55 10.28
C LEU A 218 17.85 -7.93 10.31
N THR A 219 17.57 -8.73 9.29
CA THR A 219 18.21 -10.02 9.05
C THR A 219 18.83 -10.03 7.65
N GLY A 220 19.70 -11.01 7.38
CA GLY A 220 20.30 -11.19 6.07
C GLY A 220 20.29 -12.63 5.60
N SER A 221 20.41 -12.81 4.29
CA SER A 221 20.59 -14.12 3.65
C SER A 221 21.55 -13.97 2.49
N SER A 222 22.43 -14.95 2.31
CA SER A 222 23.31 -14.95 1.14
C SER A 222 22.49 -15.21 -0.12
N TRP A 223 22.95 -14.70 -1.26
CA TRP A 223 22.22 -14.86 -2.52
C TRP A 223 21.97 -16.33 -2.86
N GLY A 224 22.97 -17.19 -2.65
CA GLY A 224 22.85 -18.63 -2.87
C GLY A 224 21.88 -19.36 -1.95
N GLU A 225 21.53 -18.81 -0.78
CA GLU A 225 20.52 -19.38 0.12
C GLU A 225 19.08 -19.04 -0.31
N LEU A 226 18.92 -17.97 -1.10
CA LEU A 226 17.61 -17.49 -1.56
C LEU A 226 17.16 -18.15 -2.87
N LEU A 227 18.08 -18.72 -3.65
CA LEU A 227 17.74 -19.36 -4.92
C LEU A 227 17.08 -20.73 -4.68
N SER A 228 15.84 -20.90 -5.18
CA SER A 228 15.13 -22.20 -5.15
C SER A 228 15.74 -23.25 -6.09
N ALA A 229 16.53 -22.82 -7.09
CA ALA A 229 17.01 -23.65 -8.18
C ALA A 229 18.51 -23.44 -8.46
N GLU A 230 19.17 -24.49 -8.97
CA GLU A 230 20.52 -24.38 -9.53
C GLU A 230 20.44 -23.69 -10.91
N GLY A 231 21.17 -22.59 -11.09
CA GLY A 231 21.20 -21.85 -12.35
C GLY A 231 22.00 -20.55 -12.24
N ASP A 232 22.23 -19.90 -13.39
CA ASP A 232 22.80 -18.55 -13.45
C ASP A 232 21.65 -17.56 -13.61
N PHE A 233 21.09 -17.17 -12.48
CA PHE A 233 19.95 -16.26 -12.42
C PHE A 233 20.40 -14.81 -12.30
N GLN A 234 19.61 -13.94 -12.91
CA GLN A 234 19.67 -12.51 -12.74
C GLN A 234 18.44 -12.02 -11.96
N LEU A 235 18.64 -11.10 -11.03
CA LEU A 235 17.53 -10.41 -10.37
C LEU A 235 16.87 -9.43 -11.36
N SER A 236 15.58 -9.62 -11.61
CA SER A 236 14.78 -8.79 -12.52
C SER A 236 13.91 -7.79 -11.76
N ASP A 237 13.29 -8.23 -10.68
CA ASP A 237 12.46 -7.38 -9.82
C ASP A 237 12.54 -7.83 -8.35
N VAL A 238 12.30 -6.90 -7.44
CA VAL A 238 12.36 -7.13 -5.99
C VAL A 238 11.21 -6.43 -5.28
N ALA A 239 10.64 -7.11 -4.30
CA ALA A 239 9.70 -6.56 -3.34
C ALA A 239 9.86 -7.28 -2.00
N GLN A 240 9.02 -6.92 -1.04
CA GLN A 240 8.88 -7.63 0.22
C GLN A 240 7.42 -7.88 0.52
N TRP A 241 7.14 -9.02 1.13
CA TRP A 241 5.85 -9.26 1.73
C TRP A 241 5.97 -10.12 2.97
N ASN A 242 5.28 -9.72 4.03
CA ASN A 242 5.23 -10.42 5.30
C ASN A 242 6.63 -10.71 5.89
N GLY A 243 7.52 -9.71 5.81
CA GLY A 243 8.89 -9.79 6.30
C GLY A 243 9.79 -10.74 5.51
N THR A 244 9.38 -11.13 4.30
CA THR A 244 10.12 -12.06 3.44
C THR A 244 10.38 -11.41 2.09
N PRO A 245 11.63 -11.44 1.57
CA PRO A 245 11.93 -10.90 0.26
C PRO A 245 11.20 -11.65 -0.85
N LEU A 246 10.70 -10.92 -1.83
CA LEU A 246 10.04 -11.43 -3.02
C LEU A 246 10.88 -11.06 -4.24
N PHE A 247 11.21 -12.05 -5.08
CA PHE A 247 12.08 -11.86 -6.23
C PHE A 247 11.41 -12.34 -7.52
N THR A 248 11.67 -11.63 -8.60
CA THR A 248 11.60 -12.19 -9.95
C THR A 248 13.01 -12.43 -10.45
N LEU A 249 13.29 -13.67 -10.85
CA LEU A 249 14.57 -14.10 -11.38
C LEU A 249 14.46 -14.49 -12.84
N THR A 250 15.35 -13.98 -13.69
CA THR A 250 15.44 -14.37 -15.10
C THR A 250 16.65 -15.28 -15.29
N ASP A 251 16.47 -16.43 -15.96
CA ASP A 251 17.58 -17.33 -16.31
C ASP A 251 18.41 -16.71 -17.45
N LYS A 252 19.71 -16.45 -17.19
CA LYS A 252 20.61 -15.82 -18.19
C LYS A 252 20.93 -16.72 -19.38
N GLN A 253 20.65 -18.02 -19.31
CA GLN A 253 20.89 -18.98 -20.39
C GLN A 253 19.66 -19.16 -21.29
N VAL A 254 18.48 -18.88 -20.76
CA VAL A 254 17.19 -19.07 -21.42
C VAL A 254 16.31 -17.87 -21.06
N ASP A 255 16.44 -16.78 -21.82
CA ASP A 255 15.74 -15.48 -21.63
C ASP A 255 14.19 -15.55 -21.72
N THR A 256 13.58 -16.72 -21.56
CA THR A 256 12.13 -16.93 -21.78
C THR A 256 11.33 -17.13 -20.50
N ASN A 257 11.94 -17.54 -19.38
CA ASN A 257 11.21 -17.87 -18.16
C ASN A 257 11.69 -17.04 -16.97
N ASN A 258 10.73 -16.45 -16.27
CA ASN A 258 10.91 -15.75 -15.00
C ASN A 258 10.44 -16.66 -13.85
N ILE A 259 11.29 -16.84 -12.84
CA ILE A 259 10.94 -17.56 -11.61
C ILE A 259 10.55 -16.52 -10.56
N VAL A 260 9.37 -16.65 -9.97
CA VAL A 260 8.93 -15.82 -8.85
C VAL A 260 9.11 -16.60 -7.55
N GLN A 261 9.81 -16.01 -6.59
CA GLN A 261 10.12 -16.64 -5.30
C GLN A 261 9.78 -15.73 -4.14
N LEU A 262 9.29 -16.31 -3.04
CA LEU A 262 9.15 -15.66 -1.74
C LEU A 262 10.14 -16.32 -0.78
N GLY A 263 11.21 -15.61 -0.48
CA GLY A 263 12.41 -16.19 0.12
C GLY A 263 12.93 -17.34 -0.75
N PRO A 264 13.29 -18.50 -0.18
CA PRO A 264 13.75 -19.66 -0.96
C PRO A 264 12.60 -20.47 -1.60
N ALA A 265 11.34 -20.12 -1.34
CA ALA A 265 10.20 -20.86 -1.86
C ALA A 265 9.82 -20.35 -3.26
N GLU A 266 9.86 -21.24 -4.25
CA GLU A 266 9.32 -20.96 -5.59
C GLU A 266 7.79 -20.88 -5.52
N LEU A 267 7.25 -19.75 -5.98
CA LEU A 267 5.82 -19.53 -6.07
C LEU A 267 5.28 -19.96 -7.43
N LEU A 268 5.90 -19.48 -8.51
CA LEU A 268 5.50 -19.79 -9.89
C LEU A 268 6.64 -19.57 -10.89
N ILE A 269 6.44 -20.11 -12.09
CA ILE A 269 7.25 -19.84 -13.27
C ILE A 269 6.36 -19.17 -14.31
N ALA A 270 6.70 -17.94 -14.69
CA ALA A 270 6.00 -17.16 -15.71
C ALA A 270 6.85 -17.05 -16.98
N ASP A 271 6.23 -16.84 -18.14
CA ASP A 271 6.96 -16.43 -19.33
C ASP A 271 7.44 -14.97 -19.23
N SER A 272 8.32 -14.56 -20.14
CA SER A 272 9.25 -13.41 -20.05
C SER A 272 8.69 -12.03 -19.66
N ASP A 273 7.37 -11.86 -19.51
CA ASP A 273 6.77 -10.61 -19.05
C ASP A 273 6.93 -10.42 -17.53
N SER A 274 6.84 -9.17 -17.07
CA SER A 274 6.97 -8.83 -15.65
C SER A 274 5.72 -9.23 -14.87
N VAL A 275 5.87 -10.15 -13.93
CA VAL A 275 4.84 -10.46 -12.92
C VAL A 275 4.65 -9.25 -12.02
N ARG A 276 3.40 -8.90 -11.74
CA ARG A 276 3.06 -7.80 -10.83
C ARG A 276 2.80 -8.32 -9.43
N PHE A 277 3.41 -7.66 -8.45
CA PHE A 277 3.22 -7.91 -7.04
C PHE A 277 2.20 -6.93 -6.46
N ILE A 278 1.27 -7.45 -5.68
CA ILE A 278 0.14 -6.71 -5.12
C ILE A 278 0.12 -7.00 -3.62
N PRO A 279 1.05 -6.41 -2.85
CA PRO A 279 1.22 -6.74 -1.44
C PRO A 279 0.05 -6.17 -0.64
N GLY A 280 -0.66 -7.05 0.07
CA GLY A 280 -1.71 -6.69 1.02
C GLY A 280 -1.34 -7.10 2.44
N PRO A 281 -2.19 -6.82 3.43
CA PRO A 281 -1.89 -7.11 4.83
C PRO A 281 -1.94 -8.61 5.16
N THR A 282 -2.84 -9.36 4.51
CA THR A 282 -3.03 -10.80 4.78
C THR A 282 -2.71 -11.69 3.59
N HIS A 283 -2.70 -11.11 2.38
CA HIS A 283 -2.43 -11.84 1.14
C HIS A 283 -1.50 -11.05 0.24
N LEU A 284 -0.75 -11.76 -0.59
CA LEU A 284 -0.04 -11.21 -1.73
C LEU A 284 -0.73 -11.65 -3.01
N GLY A 285 -1.14 -10.68 -3.83
CA GLY A 285 -1.58 -10.94 -5.19
C GLY A 285 -0.40 -11.03 -6.16
N LEU A 286 -0.43 -11.99 -7.06
CA LEU A 286 0.48 -12.09 -8.20
C LEU A 286 -0.36 -12.06 -9.47
N LYS A 287 -0.11 -11.09 -10.35
CA LYS A 287 -0.79 -11.00 -11.65
C LYS A 287 0.21 -11.15 -12.78
N HIS A 288 -0.13 -12.00 -13.73
CA HIS A 288 0.62 -12.16 -14.97
C HIS A 288 -0.35 -12.35 -16.13
N ASN A 289 -0.46 -11.35 -17.01
CA ASN A 289 -1.43 -11.35 -18.10
C ASN A 289 -2.86 -11.57 -17.57
N GLU A 290 -3.55 -12.62 -18.03
CA GLU A 290 -4.91 -12.98 -17.58
C GLU A 290 -4.91 -13.97 -16.41
N ASP A 291 -3.73 -14.33 -15.92
CA ASP A 291 -3.56 -15.24 -14.81
C ASP A 291 -3.36 -14.44 -13.51
N LEU A 292 -3.96 -14.97 -12.44
CA LEU A 292 -3.96 -14.35 -11.12
C LEU A 292 -3.78 -15.43 -10.05
N TRP A 293 -2.85 -15.19 -9.13
CA TRP A 293 -2.64 -16.05 -7.97
C TRP A 293 -2.74 -15.23 -6.69
N LEU A 294 -3.19 -15.90 -5.63
CA LEU A 294 -3.14 -15.42 -4.26
C LEU A 294 -2.14 -16.26 -3.48
N VAL A 295 -1.35 -15.58 -2.67
CA VAL A 295 -0.44 -16.19 -1.69
C VAL A 295 -0.93 -15.82 -0.30
N ASP A 296 -1.19 -16.81 0.54
CA ASP A 296 -1.60 -16.60 1.93
C ASP A 296 -0.41 -16.43 2.88
N GLU A 297 -0.66 -16.08 4.14
CA GLU A 297 0.37 -15.86 5.17
C GLU A 297 1.26 -17.10 5.43
N THR A 298 0.82 -18.28 5.02
CA THR A 298 1.59 -19.53 5.14
C THR A 298 2.51 -19.76 3.94
N GLY A 299 2.42 -18.92 2.91
CA GLY A 299 3.09 -19.07 1.63
C GLY A 299 2.39 -20.02 0.67
N ALA A 300 1.14 -20.43 0.94
CA ALA A 300 0.39 -21.29 0.04
C ALA A 300 -0.11 -20.47 -1.15
N VAL A 301 0.16 -20.97 -2.36
CA VAL A 301 -0.25 -20.33 -3.62
C VAL A 301 -1.54 -20.98 -4.13
N VAL A 302 -2.51 -20.15 -4.47
CA VAL A 302 -3.76 -20.58 -5.11
C VAL A 302 -3.96 -19.76 -6.39
N GLU A 303 -4.07 -20.46 -7.51
CA GLU A 303 -4.52 -19.86 -8.78
C GLU A 303 -6.02 -19.55 -8.68
N VAL A 304 -6.38 -18.32 -9.02
CA VAL A 304 -7.77 -17.86 -9.07
C VAL A 304 -8.33 -18.22 -10.45
N ASP A 305 -9.45 -18.94 -10.50
CA ASP A 305 -10.16 -19.19 -11.76
C ASP A 305 -10.82 -17.88 -12.24
N THR A 306 -10.12 -17.16 -13.10
CA THR A 306 -10.54 -15.86 -13.66
C THR A 306 -11.61 -16.03 -14.75
N GLY A 307 -11.83 -17.26 -15.23
CA GLY A 307 -12.82 -17.60 -16.24
C GLY A 307 -12.68 -16.77 -17.51
N ALA A 308 -13.63 -15.87 -17.73
CA ALA A 308 -13.63 -14.91 -18.85
C ALA A 308 -13.56 -13.46 -18.38
N CYS A 309 -13.19 -13.23 -17.12
CA CYS A 309 -13.09 -11.89 -16.59
C CYS A 309 -11.84 -11.20 -17.11
N GLU A 310 -11.99 -10.01 -17.66
CA GLU A 310 -10.87 -9.20 -18.13
C GLU A 310 -10.15 -8.60 -16.93
N LEU A 311 -8.90 -9.02 -16.71
CA LEU A 311 -8.08 -8.50 -15.60
C LEU A 311 -7.36 -7.20 -15.95
N GLY A 312 -7.51 -6.76 -17.20
CA GLY A 312 -6.81 -5.61 -17.77
C GLY A 312 -5.33 -5.90 -18.05
N GLU A 313 -4.69 -4.96 -18.76
CA GLU A 313 -3.27 -5.07 -19.08
C GLU A 313 -2.40 -5.06 -17.80
N ASN A 314 -1.23 -5.71 -17.84
CA ASN A 314 -0.28 -5.75 -16.71
C ASN A 314 0.25 -4.37 -16.26
N HIS A 315 0.01 -3.31 -17.03
CA HIS A 315 0.33 -1.93 -16.67
C HIS A 315 -0.80 -1.22 -15.91
N GLN A 316 -2.01 -1.80 -15.88
CA GLN A 316 -3.06 -1.30 -15.01
C GLN A 316 -2.69 -1.70 -13.57
N TYR A 317 -2.67 -0.74 -12.64
CA TYR A 317 -2.34 -0.95 -11.24
C TYR A 317 -3.49 -1.68 -10.52
N PRO A 318 -3.39 -3.01 -10.27
CA PRO A 318 -4.30 -3.69 -9.37
C PRO A 318 -4.09 -3.19 -7.93
N THR A 319 -5.09 -3.34 -7.09
CA THR A 319 -5.03 -2.98 -5.67
C THR A 319 -5.54 -4.11 -4.81
N ILE A 320 -5.21 -4.08 -3.52
CA ILE A 320 -5.65 -5.08 -2.55
C ILE A 320 -6.04 -4.37 -1.25
N SER A 321 -7.20 -4.75 -0.72
CA SER A 321 -7.71 -4.35 0.59
C SER A 321 -7.55 -5.48 1.59
N ASP A 322 -8.05 -5.28 2.81
CA ASP A 322 -8.13 -6.34 3.83
C ASP A 322 -9.03 -7.53 3.42
N THR A 323 -9.97 -7.31 2.49
CA THR A 323 -11.04 -8.28 2.20
C THR A 323 -11.10 -8.74 0.75
N ALA A 324 -10.54 -7.96 -0.17
CA ALA A 324 -10.57 -8.28 -1.59
C ALA A 324 -9.35 -7.73 -2.35
N LEU A 325 -8.97 -8.46 -3.39
CA LEU A 325 -8.05 -8.01 -4.43
C LEU A 325 -8.85 -7.53 -5.64
N TYR A 326 -8.41 -6.43 -6.25
CA TYR A 326 -9.01 -5.82 -7.42
C TYR A 326 -8.01 -5.80 -8.58
N ALA A 327 -8.36 -6.46 -9.69
CA ALA A 327 -7.54 -6.49 -10.90
C ALA A 327 -8.43 -6.25 -12.12
N GLY A 328 -8.28 -5.08 -12.77
CA GLY A 328 -9.21 -4.65 -13.81
C GLY A 328 -10.63 -4.55 -13.25
N LEU A 329 -11.54 -5.40 -13.75
CA LEU A 329 -12.93 -5.50 -13.29
C LEU A 329 -13.21 -6.78 -12.50
N ALA A 330 -12.17 -7.55 -12.19
CA ALA A 330 -12.26 -8.66 -11.26
C ALA A 330 -12.13 -8.16 -9.83
N ARG A 331 -13.09 -8.55 -8.99
CA ARG A 331 -13.01 -8.48 -7.54
C ARG A 331 -12.88 -9.91 -7.01
N VAL A 332 -11.77 -10.20 -6.33
CA VAL A 332 -11.51 -11.50 -5.72
C VAL A 332 -11.59 -11.36 -4.22
N THR A 333 -12.57 -12.00 -3.59
CA THR A 333 -12.69 -12.03 -2.12
C THR A 333 -11.54 -12.88 -1.56
N LEU A 334 -10.81 -12.35 -0.58
CA LEU A 334 -9.61 -13.03 -0.05
C LEU A 334 -9.94 -14.25 0.81
N ASP A 335 -11.05 -14.25 1.55
CA ASP A 335 -11.37 -15.35 2.48
C ASP A 335 -11.76 -16.67 1.81
N ASP A 336 -12.49 -16.60 0.68
CA ASP A 336 -13.03 -17.76 -0.02
C ASP A 336 -12.60 -17.87 -1.48
N HIS A 337 -11.74 -16.94 -1.91
CA HIS A 337 -11.22 -16.82 -3.28
C HIS A 337 -12.32 -16.70 -4.35
N SER A 338 -13.53 -16.25 -3.96
CA SER A 338 -14.62 -16.05 -4.90
C SER A 338 -14.34 -14.88 -5.83
N LEU A 339 -14.54 -15.12 -7.13
CA LEU A 339 -14.44 -14.10 -8.18
C LEU A 339 -15.81 -13.50 -8.46
N GLU A 340 -15.90 -12.18 -8.39
CA GLU A 340 -16.97 -11.37 -8.96
C GLU A 340 -16.42 -10.61 -10.17
N CYS A 341 -17.01 -10.84 -11.35
CA CYS A 341 -16.64 -10.12 -12.57
C CYS A 341 -17.64 -9.02 -12.89
N LEU A 342 -17.17 -7.78 -12.95
CA LEU A 342 -18.03 -6.60 -13.12
C LEU A 342 -18.05 -6.05 -14.55
N ALA A 343 -17.63 -6.84 -15.53
CA ALA A 343 -17.61 -6.46 -16.94
C ALA A 343 -18.96 -5.95 -17.45
N ASP A 344 -20.07 -6.58 -17.04
CA ASP A 344 -21.42 -6.18 -17.43
C ASP A 344 -21.87 -4.84 -16.81
N LEU A 345 -21.20 -4.39 -15.74
CA LEU A 345 -21.44 -3.11 -15.07
C LEU A 345 -20.45 -2.04 -15.50
N ALA A 346 -19.44 -2.40 -16.30
CA ALA A 346 -18.44 -1.49 -16.78
C ALA A 346 -19.04 -0.52 -17.80
N PRO A 347 -19.04 0.79 -17.51
CA PRO A 347 -19.66 1.80 -18.37
C PRO A 347 -18.83 2.09 -19.62
N THR A 348 -17.57 1.64 -19.66
CA THR A 348 -16.64 1.79 -20.78
C THR A 348 -15.60 0.67 -20.78
N ALA A 349 -15.02 0.39 -21.94
CA ALA A 349 -13.82 -0.44 -22.03
C ALA A 349 -12.67 0.21 -21.22
N GLY A 350 -11.86 -0.63 -20.56
CA GLY A 350 -10.75 -0.19 -19.71
C GLY A 350 -11.15 0.51 -18.41
N ALA A 351 -12.42 0.44 -18.00
CA ALA A 351 -12.79 0.76 -16.63
C ALA A 351 -12.15 -0.27 -15.69
N LYS A 352 -11.79 0.17 -14.49
CA LYS A 352 -11.24 -0.70 -13.44
C LYS A 352 -11.80 -0.32 -12.08
N ILE A 353 -11.79 -1.28 -11.16
CA ILE A 353 -12.17 -1.06 -9.76
C ILE A 353 -11.02 -0.32 -9.06
N ALA A 354 -11.31 0.84 -8.48
CA ALA A 354 -10.38 1.58 -7.62
C ALA A 354 -10.41 1.07 -6.17
N GLY A 355 -11.55 0.53 -5.74
CA GLY A 355 -11.75 -0.18 -4.49
C GLY A 355 -13.23 -0.20 -4.07
N GLU A 356 -13.48 -0.65 -2.84
CA GLU A 356 -14.81 -0.87 -2.28
C GLU A 356 -15.01 -0.08 -0.98
N PHE A 357 -16.19 0.51 -0.83
CA PHE A 357 -16.61 1.21 0.37
C PHE A 357 -17.25 0.25 1.38
N SER A 358 -17.36 0.66 2.65
CA SER A 358 -17.85 -0.23 3.72
C SER A 358 -19.31 -0.68 3.54
N ASP A 359 -20.10 0.03 2.74
CA ASP A 359 -21.47 -0.37 2.39
C ASP A 359 -21.54 -1.39 1.24
N GLY A 360 -20.41 -1.76 0.66
CA GLY A 360 -20.27 -2.68 -0.48
C GLY A 360 -20.34 -2.01 -1.84
N SER A 361 -20.51 -0.68 -1.92
CA SER A 361 -20.45 0.06 -3.18
C SER A 361 -19.00 0.11 -3.70
N LEU A 362 -18.84 0.19 -5.02
CA LEU A 362 -17.53 0.19 -5.67
C LEU A 362 -17.31 1.49 -6.43
N LEU A 363 -16.07 1.98 -6.41
CA LEU A 363 -15.66 3.08 -7.27
C LEU A 363 -14.96 2.51 -8.51
N LEU A 364 -15.48 2.83 -9.70
CA LEU A 364 -14.84 2.51 -10.96
C LEU A 364 -14.15 3.75 -11.54
N THR A 365 -12.95 3.58 -12.10
CA THR A 365 -12.19 4.65 -12.77
C THR A 365 -11.78 4.21 -14.17
N SER A 366 -11.68 5.16 -15.10
CA SER A 366 -11.04 4.97 -16.40
C SER A 366 -10.22 6.19 -16.77
N THR A 367 -8.96 5.97 -17.12
CA THR A 367 -8.01 7.00 -17.55
C THR A 367 -7.76 6.98 -19.06
N LEU A 368 -8.50 6.16 -19.82
CA LEU A 368 -8.33 6.09 -21.27
C LEU A 368 -8.72 7.41 -21.94
N TYR A 369 -7.87 7.88 -22.84
CA TYR A 369 -8.08 9.10 -23.63
C TYR A 369 -8.57 8.71 -25.04
N GLY A 370 -9.72 9.21 -25.47
CA GLY A 370 -10.20 8.98 -26.84
C GLY A 370 -11.73 8.96 -26.98
N ALA A 371 -12.24 8.16 -27.92
CA ALA A 371 -13.67 7.90 -28.08
C ALA A 371 -14.25 7.05 -26.93
N ASP A 372 -13.37 6.38 -26.18
CA ASP A 372 -13.67 5.67 -24.95
C ASP A 372 -13.52 6.64 -23.77
N VAL A 373 -14.55 6.70 -22.94
CA VAL A 373 -14.83 7.88 -22.11
C VAL A 373 -14.04 7.79 -20.81
N GLN A 374 -13.03 8.66 -20.65
CA GLN A 374 -12.43 8.96 -19.34
C GLN A 374 -13.54 9.31 -18.33
N GLY A 375 -13.51 8.71 -17.14
CA GLY A 375 -14.57 8.96 -16.16
C GLY A 375 -14.42 8.21 -14.85
N THR A 376 -15.37 8.48 -13.96
CA THR A 376 -15.55 7.77 -12.70
C THR A 376 -17.02 7.46 -12.48
N TRP A 377 -17.29 6.29 -11.94
CA TRP A 377 -18.63 5.82 -11.66
C TRP A 377 -18.71 5.16 -10.30
N LEU A 378 -19.83 5.35 -9.62
CA LEU A 378 -20.18 4.61 -8.41
C LEU A 378 -21.07 3.44 -8.82
N VAL A 379 -20.66 2.22 -8.52
CA VAL A 379 -21.51 1.04 -8.63
C VAL A 379 -22.11 0.77 -7.24
N PRO A 380 -23.43 0.87 -7.08
CA PRO A 380 -24.05 0.63 -5.78
C PRO A 380 -23.85 -0.81 -5.27
N ALA A 381 -23.97 -1.00 -3.97
CA ALA A 381 -23.80 -2.31 -3.32
C ALA A 381 -24.74 -3.41 -3.85
N ASP A 382 -25.93 -3.04 -4.33
CA ASP A 382 -26.88 -3.98 -4.95
C ASP A 382 -26.54 -4.31 -6.42
N ARG A 383 -25.41 -3.81 -6.92
CA ARG A 383 -24.91 -3.98 -8.29
C ARG A 383 -25.90 -3.47 -9.35
N SER A 384 -26.72 -2.49 -8.99
CA SER A 384 -27.52 -1.72 -9.95
C SER A 384 -26.64 -0.89 -10.89
N GLU A 385 -27.28 -0.21 -11.84
CA GLU A 385 -26.60 0.54 -12.89
C GLU A 385 -25.55 1.52 -12.34
N ALA A 386 -24.37 1.53 -12.95
CA ALA A 386 -23.26 2.38 -12.55
C ALA A 386 -23.62 3.85 -12.74
N ILE A 387 -23.53 4.63 -11.65
CA ILE A 387 -23.86 6.05 -11.63
C ILE A 387 -22.62 6.84 -12.01
N LYS A 388 -22.66 7.52 -13.16
CA LYS A 388 -21.55 8.40 -13.58
C LYS A 388 -21.44 9.60 -12.65
N LEU A 389 -20.23 9.85 -12.17
CA LEU A 389 -19.90 11.04 -11.41
C LEU A 389 -19.51 12.17 -12.36
N ASP A 390 -19.86 13.41 -12.01
CA ASP A 390 -19.63 14.59 -12.85
C ASP A 390 -18.15 14.94 -13.03
N ASN A 391 -17.27 14.26 -12.28
CA ASN A 391 -15.82 14.43 -12.33
C ASN A 391 -15.11 13.11 -12.62
N THR A 392 -13.99 13.22 -13.32
CA THR A 392 -13.01 12.14 -13.42
C THR A 392 -12.01 12.31 -12.29
N PHE A 393 -11.89 11.31 -11.44
CA PHE A 393 -10.76 11.19 -10.53
C PHE A 393 -9.63 10.44 -11.23
N ASN A 394 -8.46 11.08 -11.32
CA ASN A 394 -7.23 10.46 -11.83
C ASN A 394 -6.38 10.05 -10.62
N SER A 395 -5.71 8.90 -10.71
CA SER A 395 -4.83 8.36 -9.65
C SER A 395 -5.54 8.34 -8.29
N THR A 396 -6.58 7.52 -8.22
CA THR A 396 -7.49 7.46 -7.06
C THR A 396 -7.54 6.07 -6.51
N GLU A 397 -7.43 6.00 -5.20
CA GLU A 397 -7.57 4.79 -4.42
C GLU A 397 -8.79 4.93 -3.51
N VAL A 398 -9.41 3.81 -3.18
CA VAL A 398 -10.42 3.75 -2.13
C VAL A 398 -9.85 2.95 -0.98
N HIS A 399 -9.88 3.56 0.20
CA HIS A 399 -9.49 2.92 1.46
C HIS A 399 -10.64 3.15 2.45
N SER A 400 -11.23 2.09 2.96
CA SER A 400 -12.45 2.16 3.77
C SER A 400 -13.55 3.02 3.08
N ASP A 401 -14.07 4.05 3.78
CA ASP A 401 -15.09 4.97 3.28
C ASP A 401 -14.51 6.23 2.59
N TYR A 402 -13.26 6.18 2.14
CA TYR A 402 -12.54 7.37 1.71
C TYR A 402 -12.02 7.25 0.29
N ILE A 403 -12.25 8.31 -0.48
CA ILE A 403 -11.68 8.52 -1.81
C ILE A 403 -10.39 9.28 -1.61
N VAL A 404 -9.26 8.64 -1.91
CA VAL A 404 -7.92 9.18 -1.73
C VAL A 404 -7.36 9.56 -3.09
N GLN A 405 -7.05 10.84 -3.27
CA GLN A 405 -6.41 11.34 -4.47
C GLN A 405 -4.96 11.71 -4.16
N ILE A 406 -4.04 11.06 -4.86
CA ILE A 406 -2.60 11.32 -4.76
C ILE A 406 -2.14 11.90 -6.09
N THR A 407 -1.59 13.11 -6.05
CA THR A 407 -1.14 13.84 -7.24
C THR A 407 0.32 14.26 -7.08
N ASP A 408 1.20 13.64 -7.85
CA ASP A 408 2.62 13.99 -7.86
C ASP A 408 2.85 15.31 -8.60
N GLY A 409 3.42 16.28 -7.89
CA GLY A 409 3.97 17.50 -8.44
C GLY A 409 5.47 17.38 -8.67
N ALA A 410 6.07 18.42 -9.27
CA ALA A 410 7.51 18.44 -9.55
C ALA A 410 8.38 18.44 -8.28
N GLU A 411 7.88 19.05 -7.19
CA GLU A 411 8.64 19.25 -5.93
C GLU A 411 7.95 18.65 -4.71
N VAL A 412 6.66 18.34 -4.79
CA VAL A 412 5.85 17.80 -3.70
C VAL A 412 4.74 16.92 -4.25
N THR A 413 4.32 15.92 -3.46
CA THR A 413 3.09 15.17 -3.71
C THR A 413 1.94 15.82 -2.94
N PHE A 414 0.77 15.96 -3.58
CA PHE A 414 -0.45 16.46 -2.97
C PHE A 414 -1.38 15.28 -2.66
N VAL A 415 -1.95 15.29 -1.46
CA VAL A 415 -2.92 14.28 -1.04
C VAL A 415 -4.20 14.98 -0.60
N ASP A 416 -5.31 14.61 -1.24
CA ASP A 416 -6.66 15.08 -0.90
C ASP A 416 -7.55 13.86 -0.62
N VAL A 417 -8.22 13.88 0.54
CA VAL A 417 -9.06 12.77 0.99
C VAL A 417 -10.49 13.25 1.20
N TYR A 418 -11.43 12.55 0.58
CA TYR A 418 -12.85 12.86 0.64
C TYR A 418 -13.61 11.70 1.25
N ASP A 419 -14.63 11.99 2.06
CA ASP A 419 -15.57 10.96 2.50
C ASP A 419 -16.56 10.66 1.39
N TYR A 420 -16.68 9.39 1.01
CA TYR A 420 -17.57 9.00 -0.09
C TYR A 420 -19.04 9.35 0.17
N ARG A 421 -19.45 9.45 1.44
CA ARG A 421 -20.84 9.77 1.84
C ARG A 421 -21.22 11.21 1.53
N ASP A 422 -20.23 12.07 1.29
CA ASP A 422 -20.46 13.45 0.87
C ASP A 422 -20.71 13.54 -0.65
N LEU A 423 -20.62 12.42 -1.40
CA LEU A 423 -21.01 12.37 -2.81
C LEU A 423 -22.49 12.73 -2.98
N THR A 424 -22.76 13.75 -3.79
CA THR A 424 -24.09 14.00 -4.30
C THR A 424 -24.29 13.19 -5.56
N LEU A 425 -25.16 12.19 -5.50
CA LEU A 425 -25.56 11.45 -6.69
C LEU A 425 -26.44 12.36 -7.57
N PRO A 426 -26.23 12.37 -8.91
CA PRO A 426 -27.11 13.07 -9.82
C PRO A 426 -28.57 12.66 -9.56
N GLN A 427 -29.46 13.63 -9.37
CA GLN A 427 -30.90 13.36 -9.38
C GLN A 427 -31.33 13.17 -10.83
N GLU A 428 -31.91 12.02 -11.15
CA GLU A 428 -32.50 11.73 -12.47
C GLU A 428 -33.63 12.70 -12.86
#